data_AF-A0A0C2G8V0-F1
#
_entry.id   AF-A0A0C2G8V0-F1
#
_cell.length_a   1.000
_cell.length_b   1.000
_cell.length_c   1.000
_cell.angle_alpha   90.00
_cell.angle_beta   90.00
_cell.angle_gamma   90.00
#
_symmetry.space_group_name_H-M   'P 1'
#
loop_
_entity.id
_entity.type
_entity.pdbx_description
1 polymer ?
#
loop_
_entity_poly.entity_id
_entity_poly.type
_entity_poly.pdbx_seq_one_letter_code
_entity_poly.pdbx_strand_id
1 'polypeptide(L)'
;MRIPVANPDAVVNKLKCRNEHMLLYTKDSQPPRWHYRHASMTGDVVLVGRDGAEILSEDTENVGNYGGDFIDPSTHTFFFAMGPYISRSVVLPPIQNVEFMNLWIALLGLPHTRNDGEEHLMDDVLQSPFYHHLPHPKDIP
;
A
#
# COMPACT_ATOMS: atom_id res chain seq x y z
N MET A 1 26.91 2.53 -11.43
CA MET A 1 27.22 1.12 -11.14
C MET A 1 26.04 0.29 -11.65
N ARG A 2 26.18 -0.41 -12.78
CA ARG A 2 25.14 -1.34 -13.26
C ARG A 2 25.32 -2.63 -12.47
N ILE A 3 24.38 -2.92 -11.58
CA ILE A 3 24.28 -4.25 -10.95
C ILE A 3 24.16 -5.25 -12.11
N PRO A 4 24.97 -6.32 -12.18
CA PRO A 4 24.82 -7.30 -13.24
C PRO A 4 23.40 -7.85 -13.18
N VAL A 5 22.67 -7.71 -14.29
CA VAL A 5 21.28 -8.17 -14.38
C VAL A 5 21.32 -9.69 -14.28
N ALA A 6 21.11 -10.23 -13.09
CA ALA A 6 20.91 -11.65 -12.91
C ALA A 6 19.70 -12.05 -13.75
N ASN A 7 19.80 -13.16 -14.50
CA ASN A 7 18.64 -13.70 -15.21
C ASN A 7 17.53 -14.00 -14.16
N PRO A 8 16.37 -13.32 -14.21
CA PRO A 8 15.31 -13.51 -13.22
C PRO A 8 14.89 -14.98 -13.08
N ASP A 9 14.84 -15.73 -14.19
CA ASP A 9 14.48 -17.15 -14.16
C ASP A 9 15.51 -18.00 -13.39
N ALA A 10 16.79 -17.66 -13.50
CA ALA A 10 17.84 -18.35 -12.75
C ALA A 10 17.69 -18.10 -11.24
N VAL A 11 17.33 -16.87 -10.84
CA VAL A 11 17.07 -16.51 -9.44
C VAL A 11 15.83 -17.24 -8.92
N VAL A 12 14.73 -17.21 -9.68
CA VAL A 12 13.47 -17.90 -9.35
C VAL A 12 13.73 -19.39 -9.15
N ASN A 13 14.39 -20.06 -10.10
CA ASN A 13 14.67 -21.49 -10.01
C ASN A 13 15.56 -21.86 -8.82
N LYS A 14 16.47 -20.97 -8.42
CA LYS A 14 17.33 -21.20 -7.27
C LYS A 14 16.57 -21.08 -5.94
N LEU A 15 15.66 -20.12 -5.83
CA LEU A 15 15.02 -19.73 -4.55
C LEU A 15 13.61 -20.29 -4.35
N LYS A 16 12.89 -20.63 -5.42
CA LYS A 16 11.52 -21.13 -5.35
C LYS A 16 11.44 -22.37 -4.47
N CYS A 17 10.48 -22.36 -3.53
CA CYS A 17 10.21 -23.46 -2.59
C CYS A 17 11.39 -23.87 -1.70
N ARG A 18 12.38 -22.99 -1.47
CA ARG A 18 13.54 -23.29 -0.61
C ARG A 18 13.34 -22.97 0.87
N ASN A 19 12.44 -22.04 1.19
CA ASN A 19 12.18 -21.61 2.56
C ASN A 19 10.68 -21.28 2.68
N GLU A 20 10.03 -21.79 3.73
CA GLU A 20 8.59 -21.58 3.96
C GLU A 20 8.23 -20.17 4.46
N HIS A 21 9.19 -19.49 5.08
CA HIS A 21 9.08 -18.14 5.61
C HIS A 21 9.33 -17.04 4.56
N MET A 22 9.70 -17.41 3.33
CA MET A 22 9.95 -16.49 2.23
C MET A 22 8.96 -16.74 1.09
N LEU A 23 8.25 -15.69 0.69
CA LEU A 23 7.44 -15.64 -0.51
C LEU A 23 8.25 -15.02 -1.65
N LEU A 24 8.08 -15.56 -2.85
CA LEU A 24 8.81 -15.12 -4.05
C LEU A 24 7.80 -14.82 -5.15
N TYR A 25 7.89 -13.62 -5.73
CA TYR A 25 7.03 -13.16 -6.80
C TYR A 25 7.86 -12.61 -7.97
N THR A 26 7.56 -13.05 -9.19
CA THR A 26 7.87 -12.33 -10.42
C THR A 26 6.86 -11.20 -10.65
N LYS A 27 7.14 -10.25 -11.57
CA LYS A 27 6.19 -9.19 -11.96
C LYS A 27 4.79 -9.68 -12.29
N ASP A 28 4.67 -10.84 -12.93
CA ASP A 28 3.39 -11.40 -13.35
C ASP A 28 2.63 -12.08 -12.21
N SER A 29 3.36 -12.58 -11.20
CA SER A 29 2.79 -13.32 -10.06
C SER A 29 2.49 -12.46 -8.83
N GLN A 30 2.97 -11.21 -8.80
CA GLN A 30 2.72 -10.29 -7.69
C GLN A 30 1.20 -10.13 -7.47
N PRO A 31 0.72 -10.13 -6.22
CA PRO A 31 -0.68 -9.86 -5.91
C PRO A 31 -1.15 -8.55 -6.56
N PRO A 32 -2.22 -8.57 -7.39
CA PRO A 32 -2.69 -7.37 -8.06
C PRO A 32 -3.01 -6.21 -7.12
N ARG A 33 -3.48 -6.52 -5.90
CA ARG A 33 -3.79 -5.54 -4.84
C ARG A 33 -2.61 -4.70 -4.36
N TRP A 34 -1.37 -5.09 -4.67
CA TRP A 34 -0.22 -4.27 -4.33
C TRP A 34 -0.06 -3.06 -5.26
N HIS A 35 -0.66 -3.10 -6.46
CA HIS A 35 -0.45 -2.10 -7.51
C HIS A 35 1.04 -1.81 -7.80
N TYR A 36 1.93 -2.74 -7.47
CA TYR A 36 3.38 -2.52 -7.43
C TYR A 36 4.10 -2.97 -8.70
N ARG A 37 3.56 -3.98 -9.42
CA ARG A 37 4.23 -4.63 -10.56
C ARG A 37 4.62 -3.72 -11.73
N HIS A 38 3.91 -2.61 -11.92
CA HIS A 38 4.07 -1.70 -13.05
C HIS A 38 4.98 -0.50 -12.76
N ALA A 39 5.41 -0.32 -11.50
CA ALA A 39 6.32 0.76 -11.18
C ALA A 39 7.70 0.51 -11.83
N SER A 40 8.29 1.57 -12.39
CA SER A 40 9.57 1.49 -13.11
C SER A 40 10.74 1.00 -12.25
N MET A 41 10.63 1.21 -10.94
CA MET A 41 11.62 0.79 -9.94
C MET A 41 11.35 -0.61 -9.36
N THR A 42 10.27 -1.27 -9.75
CA THR A 42 9.96 -2.62 -9.28
C THR A 42 10.93 -3.63 -9.88
N GLY A 43 11.61 -4.34 -8.99
CA GLY A 43 12.51 -5.43 -9.37
C GLY A 43 11.80 -6.54 -10.14
N ASP A 44 12.55 -7.27 -10.96
CA ASP A 44 11.99 -8.39 -11.74
C ASP A 44 11.58 -9.58 -10.86
N VAL A 45 12.19 -9.69 -9.68
CA VAL A 45 11.85 -10.63 -8.61
C VAL A 45 11.70 -9.84 -7.31
N VAL A 46 10.60 -10.08 -6.59
CA VAL A 46 10.30 -9.52 -5.28
C VAL A 46 10.26 -10.66 -4.26
N LEU A 47 11.01 -10.53 -3.18
CA LEU A 47 10.99 -11.45 -2.05
C LEU A 47 10.25 -10.76 -0.90
N VAL A 48 9.30 -11.46 -0.28
CA VAL A 48 8.54 -10.96 0.87
C VAL A 48 8.68 -11.98 2.00
N GLY A 49 9.20 -11.54 3.14
CA GLY A 49 9.21 -12.35 4.35
C GLY A 49 7.79 -12.47 4.90
N ARG A 50 7.41 -13.65 5.36
CA ARG A 50 6.22 -13.81 6.19
C ARG A 50 6.44 -13.13 7.54
N ASP A 51 5.36 -12.88 8.28
CA ASP A 51 5.43 -12.33 9.64
C ASP A 51 6.52 -13.01 10.49
N GLY A 52 7.40 -12.17 11.08
CA GLY A 52 8.54 -12.60 11.89
C GLY A 52 9.78 -13.07 11.12
N ALA A 53 9.74 -13.09 9.78
CA ALA A 53 10.86 -13.49 8.94
C ALA A 53 11.65 -12.29 8.41
N GLU A 54 12.97 -12.46 8.31
CA GLU A 54 13.87 -11.48 7.71
C GLU A 54 14.66 -12.12 6.57
N ILE A 55 14.88 -11.36 5.51
CA ILE A 55 15.62 -11.81 4.33
C ILE A 55 16.86 -10.92 4.21
N LEU A 56 17.99 -11.44 4.64
CA LEU A 56 19.25 -10.72 4.72
C LEU A 56 20.33 -11.42 3.89
N SER A 57 21.23 -10.65 3.29
CA SER A 57 22.42 -11.20 2.61
C SER A 57 23.55 -11.52 3.59
N GLU A 58 23.57 -10.82 4.73
CA GLU A 58 24.57 -10.95 5.80
C GLU A 58 23.85 -10.90 7.15
N ASP A 59 24.36 -11.63 8.14
CA ASP A 59 23.75 -11.70 9.46
C ASP A 59 24.11 -10.45 10.25
N THR A 60 23.13 -9.60 10.52
CA THR A 60 23.29 -8.35 11.26
C THR A 60 22.30 -8.32 12.41
N GLU A 61 22.72 -7.87 13.60
CA GLU A 61 21.79 -7.66 14.71
C GLU A 61 20.65 -6.73 14.27
N ASN A 62 19.43 -7.27 14.24
CA ASN A 62 18.24 -6.53 13.88
C ASN A 62 17.31 -6.41 15.10
N VAL A 63 16.92 -5.17 15.40
CA VAL A 63 16.02 -4.82 16.50
C VAL A 63 14.55 -4.73 16.06
N GLY A 64 14.27 -5.01 14.78
CA GLY A 64 12.93 -5.12 14.22
C GLY A 64 12.91 -4.82 12.73
N ASN A 65 12.02 -5.49 12.01
CA ASN A 65 11.86 -5.33 10.57
C ASN A 65 10.45 -4.84 10.20
N TYR A 66 10.34 -4.17 9.07
CA TYR A 66 9.08 -3.69 8.48
C TYR A 66 9.11 -3.86 6.96
N GLY A 67 7.95 -3.80 6.32
CA GLY A 67 7.84 -3.98 4.86
C GLY A 67 7.41 -5.38 4.42
N GLY A 68 6.82 -6.16 5.32
CA GLY A 68 6.03 -7.33 4.98
C GLY A 68 4.77 -6.98 4.17
N ASP A 69 3.89 -7.94 3.98
CA ASP A 69 2.65 -7.73 3.24
C ASP A 69 1.67 -6.88 4.07
N PHE A 70 1.07 -5.84 3.48
CA PHE A 70 0.21 -4.91 4.23
C PHE A 70 -1.09 -5.53 4.78
N ILE A 71 -1.43 -6.75 4.37
CA ILE A 71 -2.57 -7.51 4.92
C ILE A 71 -2.21 -8.21 6.24
N ASP A 72 -0.92 -8.35 6.52
CA ASP A 72 -0.46 -9.01 7.74
C ASP A 72 -0.70 -8.07 8.93
N PRO A 73 -1.37 -8.54 10.01
CA PRO A 73 -1.73 -7.68 11.14
C PRO A 73 -0.56 -6.97 11.81
N SER A 74 0.65 -7.52 11.71
CA SER A 74 1.88 -6.94 12.25
C SER A 74 2.27 -5.62 11.56
N THR A 75 1.80 -5.41 10.33
CA THR A 75 2.10 -4.22 9.50
C THR A 75 1.03 -3.14 9.59
N HIS A 76 -0.12 -3.44 10.23
CA HIS A 76 -1.21 -2.50 10.34
C HIS A 76 -0.84 -1.29 11.19
N THR A 77 -1.31 -0.13 10.76
CA THR A 77 -1.08 1.15 11.44
C THR A 77 -2.37 1.67 12.08
N PHE A 78 -2.23 2.64 12.98
CA PHE A 78 -3.36 3.31 13.61
C PHE A 78 -3.52 4.72 13.03
N PHE A 79 -4.78 5.15 12.88
CA PHE A 79 -5.12 6.50 12.48
C PHE A 79 -6.20 7.06 13.40
N PHE A 80 -5.96 8.25 13.93
CA PHE A 80 -6.92 8.99 14.75
C PHE A 80 -6.97 10.43 14.24
N ALA A 81 -8.18 10.98 14.12
CA ALA A 81 -8.40 12.36 13.71
C ALA A 81 -9.32 13.07 14.71
N MET A 82 -9.00 14.33 15.01
CA MET A 82 -9.82 15.21 15.83
C MET A 82 -9.69 16.63 15.29
N GLY A 83 -10.82 17.31 15.16
CA GLY A 83 -10.82 18.69 14.70
C GLY A 83 -12.23 19.26 14.58
N PRO A 84 -12.35 20.57 14.29
CA PRO A 84 -13.63 21.23 14.13
C PRO A 84 -14.45 20.68 12.94
N TYR A 85 -13.79 20.16 11.91
CA TYR A 85 -14.43 19.62 10.70
C TYR A 85 -14.50 18.09 10.67
N ILE A 86 -14.01 17.41 11.70
CA ILE A 86 -14.05 15.95 11.81
C ILE A 86 -15.26 15.54 12.66
N SER A 87 -16.04 14.58 12.16
CA SER A 87 -17.18 14.01 12.84
C SER A 87 -16.76 13.33 14.15
N ARG A 88 -17.55 13.55 15.20
CA ARG A 88 -17.27 12.97 16.51
C ARG A 88 -17.82 11.55 16.61
N SER A 89 -17.12 10.70 17.34
CA SER A 89 -17.55 9.32 17.64
C SER A 89 -17.77 8.44 16.41
N VAL A 90 -17.05 8.72 15.32
CA VAL A 90 -17.02 7.87 14.12
C VAL A 90 -15.87 6.88 14.23
N VAL A 91 -16.17 5.61 13.96
CA VAL A 91 -15.19 4.54 13.81
C VAL A 91 -15.40 3.92 12.44
N LEU A 92 -14.41 4.04 11.57
CA LEU A 92 -14.42 3.41 10.26
C LEU A 92 -13.99 1.94 10.36
N PRO A 93 -14.37 1.09 9.39
CA PRO A 93 -13.66 -0.17 9.17
C PRO A 93 -12.18 0.10 8.84
N PRO A 94 -11.31 -0.93 8.87
CA PRO A 94 -9.96 -0.79 8.33
C PRO A 94 -10.00 -0.31 6.88
N ILE A 95 -9.24 0.75 6.60
CA ILE A 95 -9.10 1.35 5.27
C ILE A 95 -7.64 1.45 4.89
N GLN A 96 -7.38 1.63 3.58
CA GLN A 96 -6.02 1.83 3.08
C GLN A 96 -5.60 3.30 3.24
N ASN A 97 -4.30 3.54 3.37
CA ASN A 97 -3.75 4.89 3.53
C ASN A 97 -3.94 5.78 2.28
N VAL A 98 -4.13 5.18 1.09
CA VAL A 98 -4.41 5.91 -0.16
C VAL A 98 -5.67 6.77 -0.06
N GLU A 99 -6.63 6.35 0.77
CA GLU A 99 -7.89 7.06 0.99
C GLU A 99 -7.70 8.43 1.65
N PHE A 100 -6.60 8.61 2.41
CA PHE A 100 -6.35 9.86 3.14
C PHE A 100 -6.16 11.05 2.22
N MET A 101 -5.83 10.84 0.94
CA MET A 101 -5.69 11.97 0.02
C MET A 101 -7.01 12.75 -0.11
N ASN A 102 -8.14 12.05 -0.21
CA ASN A 102 -9.46 12.67 -0.29
C ASN A 102 -9.79 13.45 0.99
N LEU A 103 -9.40 12.92 2.17
CA LEU A 103 -9.52 13.63 3.44
C LEU A 103 -8.76 14.95 3.45
N TRP A 104 -7.49 14.96 3.00
CA TRP A 104 -6.69 16.20 3.02
C TRP A 104 -7.18 17.22 2.01
N ILE A 105 -7.63 16.79 0.82
CA ILE A 105 -8.22 17.67 -0.18
C ILE A 105 -9.42 18.41 0.43
N ALA A 106 -10.31 17.68 1.09
CA ALA A 106 -11.50 18.25 1.71
C ALA A 106 -11.16 19.20 2.87
N LEU A 107 -10.28 18.79 3.80
CA LEU A 107 -9.91 19.59 4.98
C LEU A 107 -9.17 20.89 4.63
N LEU A 108 -8.36 20.87 3.57
CA LEU A 108 -7.59 22.02 3.13
C LEU A 108 -8.32 22.89 2.09
N GLY A 109 -9.51 22.47 1.64
CA GLY A 109 -10.26 23.15 0.58
C GLY A 109 -9.52 23.20 -0.75
N LEU A 110 -8.75 22.15 -1.06
CA LEU A 110 -7.98 22.05 -2.31
C LEU A 110 -8.90 21.67 -3.47
N PRO A 111 -8.55 22.06 -4.72
CA PRO A 111 -9.24 21.52 -5.88
C PRO A 111 -9.06 20.00 -5.96
N HIS A 112 -10.11 19.31 -6.46
CA HIS A 112 -10.04 17.88 -6.69
C HIS A 112 -8.81 17.53 -7.53
N THR A 113 -8.06 16.53 -7.07
CA THR A 113 -6.89 15.99 -7.75
C THR A 113 -7.07 14.50 -7.89
N ARG A 114 -6.86 13.99 -9.11
CA ARG A 114 -6.95 12.55 -9.40
C ARG A 114 -5.98 11.79 -8.49
N ASN A 115 -6.52 10.83 -7.75
CA ASN A 115 -5.79 9.92 -6.87
C ASN A 115 -6.50 8.56 -6.84
N ASP A 116 -5.91 7.57 -6.17
CA ASP A 116 -6.42 6.19 -6.14
C ASP A 116 -7.42 5.91 -5.00
N GLY A 117 -7.73 6.91 -4.16
CA GLY A 117 -8.72 6.80 -3.10
C GLY A 117 -10.15 6.96 -3.60
N GLU A 118 -11.09 6.28 -2.94
CA GLU A 118 -12.52 6.33 -3.21
C GLU A 118 -13.10 7.68 -2.75
N GLU A 119 -13.82 8.35 -3.65
CA GLU A 119 -14.23 9.76 -3.49
C GLU A 119 -15.10 9.98 -2.25
N HIS A 120 -16.03 9.06 -1.98
CA HIS A 120 -17.05 9.21 -0.95
C HIS A 120 -16.70 8.58 0.40
N LEU A 121 -15.58 7.86 0.49
CA LEU A 121 -15.23 7.14 1.71
C LEU A 121 -15.02 8.09 2.90
N MET A 122 -14.55 9.31 2.64
CA MET A 122 -14.26 10.31 3.67
C MET A 122 -15.45 11.19 4.04
N ASP A 123 -16.60 11.04 3.38
CA ASP A 123 -17.81 11.81 3.69
C ASP A 123 -18.33 11.50 5.09
N ASP A 124 -18.21 10.24 5.55
CA ASP A 124 -18.59 9.82 6.91
C ASP A 124 -17.67 10.40 8.00
N VAL A 125 -16.44 10.81 7.62
CA VAL A 125 -15.44 11.37 8.53
C VAL A 125 -15.63 12.86 8.74
N LEU A 126 -16.27 13.56 7.81
CA LEU A 126 -16.40 15.02 7.80
C LEU A 126 -17.75 15.46 8.38
N GLN A 127 -17.77 16.50 9.21
CA GLN A 127 -19.03 17.04 9.77
C GLN A 127 -19.94 17.67 8.69
N SER A 128 -19.30 18.28 7.69
CA SER A 128 -19.95 18.85 6.51
C SER A 128 -19.04 18.50 5.33
N PRO A 129 -19.43 17.55 4.46
CA PRO A 129 -18.64 17.23 3.28
C PRO A 129 -18.50 18.48 2.40
N PHE A 130 -17.27 18.96 2.20
CA PHE A 130 -16.97 20.12 1.37
C PHE A 130 -16.96 19.80 -0.14
N TYR A 131 -17.48 18.65 -0.54
CA TYR A 131 -17.50 18.27 -1.94
C TYR A 131 -18.54 19.09 -2.69
N HIS A 132 -18.07 20.03 -3.49
CA HIS A 132 -18.80 20.46 -4.68
C HIS A 132 -19.04 19.21 -5.52
N HIS A 133 -20.26 18.67 -5.46
CA HIS A 133 -20.67 17.47 -6.19
C HIS A 133 -20.23 17.57 -7.65
N LEU A 134 -19.29 16.72 -8.07
CA LEU A 134 -19.07 16.48 -9.48
C LEU A 134 -20.08 15.40 -9.93
N PRO A 135 -20.65 15.51 -11.15
CA PRO A 135 -21.40 14.42 -11.72
C PRO A 135 -20.48 13.21 -11.92
N HIS A 136 -21.00 12.00 -11.64
CA HIS A 136 -20.26 10.75 -11.84
C HIS A 136 -19.52 10.74 -13.19
N PRO A 137 -18.27 10.23 -13.24
CA PRO A 137 -17.56 10.04 -14.50
C PRO A 137 -18.40 9.19 -15.44
N LYS A 138 -18.71 9.71 -16.62
CA LYS A 138 -19.52 8.99 -17.62
C LYS A 138 -18.77 7.83 -18.28
N ASP A 139 -17.46 7.82 -18.13
CA ASP A 139 -16.57 6.86 -18.76
C ASP A 139 -15.74 6.19 -17.67
N ILE A 140 -16.22 5.03 -17.23
CA ILE A 140 -15.40 4.05 -16.51
C ILE A 140 -14.77 3.15 -17.60
N PRO A 141 -13.44 3.09 -17.75
CA PRO A 141 -12.81 2.04 -18.56
C PRO A 141 -12.94 0.65 -17.92
#